data_AF-A0A1Q4Z019-F1
#
_entry.id   AF-A0A1Q4Z019-F1
#
_cell.length_a   1.000
_cell.length_b   1.000
_cell.length_c   1.000
_cell.angle_alpha   90.00
_cell.angle_beta   90.00
_cell.angle_gamma   90.00
#
_symmetry.space_group_name_H-M   'P 1'
#
loop_
_entity.id
_entity.type
_entity.pdbx_description
1 polymer ?
#
loop_
_entity_poly.entity_id
_entity_poly.type
_entity_poly.pdbx_seq_one_letter_code
_entity_poly.pdbx_strand_id
1 'polypeptide(L)'
;MDASGAQVASIRMSIGTSSVTAGTARELLRITSFRQGEDMATANKTELWTKIDDVSKEIRDEPWSMYWREWKTGSEPFEGFLHDPVRVLADEIREVEQDWSVTSTVANHQVGLGRSPICIVAMVVPEERRAYLWLYKHAPEDS
;
A
#
# COMPACT_ATOMS: atom_id res chain seq x y z
N MET A 1 -27.52 -20.93 -12.28
CA MET A 1 -26.50 -21.40 -11.32
C MET A 1 -25.18 -21.31 -12.05
N ASP A 2 -24.39 -20.27 -11.79
CA ASP A 2 -22.99 -20.21 -12.19
C ASP A 2 -22.25 -19.40 -11.13
N ALA A 3 -21.57 -20.12 -10.25
CA ALA A 3 -20.65 -19.55 -9.28
C ALA A 3 -19.28 -19.47 -9.94
N SER A 4 -18.97 -18.36 -10.60
CA SER A 4 -17.62 -18.06 -11.06
C SER A 4 -16.75 -17.74 -9.85
N GLY A 5 -15.93 -18.72 -9.46
CA GLY A 5 -14.99 -18.61 -8.35
C GLY A 5 -13.83 -17.69 -8.73
N ALA A 6 -13.78 -16.52 -8.09
CA ALA A 6 -12.61 -15.65 -8.15
C ALA A 6 -11.39 -16.38 -7.56
N GLN A 7 -10.36 -16.61 -8.39
CA GLN A 7 -9.07 -17.09 -7.92
C GLN A 7 -8.40 -15.99 -7.09
N VAL A 8 -8.33 -16.21 -5.78
CA VAL A 8 -7.54 -15.37 -4.88
C VAL A 8 -6.06 -15.64 -5.14
N ALA A 9 -5.39 -14.73 -5.82
CA ALA A 9 -3.94 -14.76 -6.00
C ALA A 9 -3.27 -14.61 -4.62
N SER A 10 -2.62 -15.68 -4.16
CA SER A 10 -1.86 -15.68 -2.92
C SER A 10 -0.53 -14.96 -3.14
N ILE A 11 -0.38 -13.79 -2.53
CA ILE A 11 0.91 -13.11 -2.43
C ILE A 11 1.68 -13.79 -1.28
N ARG A 12 2.73 -14.54 -1.62
CA ARG A 12 3.69 -15.06 -0.63
C ARG A 12 4.82 -14.06 -0.45
N MET A 13 4.84 -13.41 0.70
CA MET A 13 5.94 -12.52 1.10
C MET A 13 7.01 -13.37 1.79
N SER A 14 8.20 -13.44 1.20
CA SER A 14 9.38 -14.05 1.82
C SER A 14 10.26 -12.90 2.31
N ILE A 15 10.07 -12.49 3.56
CA ILE A 15 11.01 -11.60 4.25
C ILE A 15 12.06 -12.50 4.86
N GLY A 16 13.34 -12.18 4.65
CA GLY A 16 14.43 -12.85 5.34
C GLY A 16 14.12 -12.95 6.84
N THR A 17 14.00 -14.19 7.31
CA THR A 17 13.85 -14.63 8.71
C THR A 17 12.58 -14.32 9.51
N SER A 18 11.53 -13.73 8.94
CA SER A 18 10.21 -13.74 9.60
C SER A 18 9.12 -14.19 8.63
N SER A 19 8.62 -15.41 8.85
CA SER A 19 7.49 -15.96 8.10
C SER A 19 6.22 -15.20 8.47
N VAL A 20 5.75 -14.31 7.59
CA VAL A 20 4.39 -13.79 7.64
C VAL A 20 3.46 -14.94 7.28
N THR A 21 2.72 -15.44 8.27
CA THR A 21 1.78 -16.56 8.12
C THR A 21 0.65 -16.19 7.16
N ALA A 22 0.09 -17.19 6.46
CA ALA A 22 -0.95 -17.00 5.45
C ALA A 22 -2.25 -16.30 5.94
N GLY A 23 -2.39 -16.07 7.26
CA GLY A 23 -3.47 -15.27 7.85
C GLY A 23 -3.34 -13.78 7.54
N THR A 24 -2.16 -13.20 7.74
CA THR A 24 -1.93 -11.74 7.63
C THR A 24 -2.11 -11.23 6.20
N ALA A 25 -1.74 -12.02 5.18
CA ALA A 25 -1.95 -11.66 3.78
C ALA A 25 -3.44 -11.66 3.37
N ARG A 26 -4.26 -12.55 3.99
CA ARG A 26 -5.71 -12.57 3.78
C ARG A 26 -6.40 -11.40 4.50
N GLU A 27 -5.91 -11.02 5.68
CA GLU A 27 -6.36 -9.84 6.43
C GLU A 27 -6.16 -8.56 5.60
N LEU A 28 -4.97 -8.38 5.01
CA LEU A 28 -4.63 -7.21 4.19
C LEU A 28 -5.53 -7.09 2.94
N LEU A 29 -5.81 -8.20 2.24
CA LEU A 29 -6.76 -8.22 1.12
C LEU A 29 -8.20 -7.91 1.54
N ARG A 30 -8.58 -8.29 2.78
CA ARG A 30 -9.90 -7.98 3.34
C ARG A 30 -10.02 -6.49 3.70
N ILE A 31 -8.98 -5.90 4.28
CA ILE A 31 -8.94 -4.46 4.61
C ILE A 31 -9.05 -3.61 3.34
N THR A 32 -8.38 -4.01 2.24
CA THR A 32 -8.49 -3.30 0.95
C THR A 32 -9.87 -3.43 0.30
N SER A 33 -10.60 -4.52 0.55
CA SER A 33 -11.96 -4.72 0.00
C SER A 33 -13.07 -4.17 0.89
N PHE A 34 -12.84 -3.95 2.18
CA PHE A 34 -13.85 -3.46 3.12
C PHE A 34 -14.22 -1.98 2.92
N ARG A 35 -13.38 -1.18 2.27
CA ARG A 35 -13.60 0.29 2.14
C ARG A 35 -14.26 0.74 0.85
N GLN A 36 -14.69 -0.16 -0.03
CA GLN A 36 -15.40 0.21 -1.25
C GLN A 36 -16.90 0.54 -1.02
N GLY A 37 -17.41 0.40 0.21
CA GLY A 37 -18.86 0.43 0.50
C GLY A 37 -19.38 1.37 1.58
N GLU A 38 -18.56 2.13 2.32
CA GLU A 38 -19.07 2.99 3.40
C GLU A 38 -18.51 4.43 3.32
N ASP A 39 -19.45 5.38 3.44
CA ASP A 39 -19.32 6.84 3.40
C ASP A 39 -18.04 7.42 4.03
N MET A 40 -17.17 8.00 3.19
CA MET A 40 -16.08 8.88 3.60
C MET A 40 -16.50 10.37 3.56
N ALA A 41 -17.63 10.70 4.17
CA ALA A 41 -18.04 12.08 4.38
C ALA A 41 -17.61 12.56 5.77
N THR A 42 -16.31 12.84 5.94
CA THR A 42 -15.70 13.87 6.84
C THR A 42 -14.23 13.53 7.13
N ALA A 43 -13.33 13.86 6.21
CA ALA A 43 -11.91 13.99 6.55
C ALA A 43 -11.44 15.41 6.25
N ASN A 44 -11.12 16.14 7.32
CA ASN A 44 -10.44 17.43 7.27
C ASN A 44 -9.11 17.27 6.51
N LYS A 45 -8.78 18.26 5.67
CA LYS A 45 -7.52 18.38 4.93
C LYS A 45 -6.30 18.04 5.81
N THR A 46 -5.61 16.92 5.57
CA THR A 46 -4.16 16.81 5.20
C THR A 46 -3.57 15.39 5.30
N GLU A 47 -4.28 14.38 5.80
CA GLU A 47 -3.75 13.01 5.78
C GLU A 47 -4.13 12.31 4.47
N LEU A 48 -3.18 12.32 3.51
CA LEU A 48 -3.36 11.69 2.20
C LEU A 48 -3.13 10.17 2.23
N TRP A 49 -2.39 9.69 3.22
CA TRP A 49 -2.16 8.27 3.48
C TRP A 49 -3.08 7.79 4.59
N THR A 50 -3.65 6.60 4.41
CA THR A 50 -4.38 5.95 5.49
C THR A 50 -3.44 5.03 6.24
N LYS A 51 -3.28 5.25 7.55
CA LYS A 51 -2.57 4.33 8.45
C LYS A 51 -3.41 3.07 8.68
N ILE A 52 -2.83 1.89 8.45
CA ILE A 52 -3.50 0.58 8.56
C ILE A 52 -3.51 0.10 10.02
N ASP A 53 -2.51 0.51 10.81
CA ASP A 53 -2.36 0.13 12.21
C ASP A 53 -3.59 0.51 13.06
N ASP A 54 -4.26 1.61 12.70
CA ASP A 54 -5.45 2.08 13.39
C ASP A 54 -6.66 1.14 13.19
N VAL A 55 -6.70 0.44 12.05
CA VAL A 55 -7.81 -0.46 11.70
C VAL A 55 -7.54 -1.92 12.01
N SER A 56 -6.27 -2.35 12.06
CA SER A 56 -5.90 -3.75 12.32
C SER A 56 -5.28 -3.91 13.70
N LYS A 57 -5.99 -4.62 14.59
CA LYS A 57 -5.50 -4.95 15.93
C LYS A 57 -4.26 -5.85 15.90
N GLU A 58 -4.05 -6.60 14.82
CA GLU A 58 -2.95 -7.55 14.70
C GLU A 58 -1.59 -6.89 14.53
N ILE A 59 -1.55 -5.68 13.96
CA ILE A 59 -0.30 -4.98 13.62
C ILE A 59 -0.12 -3.68 14.41
N ARG A 60 -1.04 -3.36 15.32
CA ARG A 60 -1.04 -2.11 16.08
C ARG A 60 0.18 -1.93 16.96
N ASP A 61 0.64 -3.03 17.56
CA ASP A 61 1.73 -3.04 18.54
C ASP A 61 3.08 -3.41 17.89
N GLU A 62 3.13 -3.50 16.56
CA GLU A 62 4.36 -3.79 15.82
C GLU A 62 5.32 -2.58 15.84
N PRO A 63 6.65 -2.79 15.78
CA PRO A 63 7.64 -1.71 15.81
C PRO A 63 7.70 -0.92 14.48
N TRP A 64 6.87 -1.28 13.51
CA TRP A 64 6.74 -0.67 12.20
C TRP A 64 5.28 -0.25 11.98
N SER A 65 5.08 0.74 11.13
CA SER A 65 3.75 1.23 10.77
C SER A 65 3.45 0.99 9.30
N MET A 66 2.23 0.58 8.99
CA MET A 66 1.76 0.40 7.63
C MET A 66 0.82 1.53 7.19
N TYR A 67 1.02 1.99 5.96
CA TYR A 67 0.22 3.02 5.32
C TYR A 67 -0.20 2.54 3.94
N TRP A 68 -1.38 2.97 3.49
CA TRP A 68 -1.80 2.78 2.11
C TRP A 68 -2.32 4.06 1.48
N ARG A 69 -2.16 4.10 0.16
CA ARG A 69 -2.70 5.15 -0.70
C ARG A 69 -2.96 4.61 -2.08
N GLU A 70 -3.91 5.23 -2.78
CA GLU A 70 -4.17 4.96 -4.19
C GLU A 70 -3.92 6.22 -5.02
N TRP A 71 -3.24 6.05 -6.15
CA TRP A 71 -2.98 7.14 -7.09
C TRP A 71 -3.37 6.76 -8.51
N LYS A 72 -3.70 7.77 -9.31
CA LYS A 72 -3.85 7.61 -10.76
C LYS A 72 -2.47 7.66 -11.41
N THR A 73 -2.15 6.65 -12.23
CA THR A 73 -0.93 6.65 -13.04
C THR A 73 -0.90 7.86 -13.99
N GLY A 74 0.27 8.50 -14.13
CA GLY A 74 0.45 9.73 -14.92
C GLY A 74 -0.09 11.02 -14.28
N SER A 75 -0.54 10.97 -13.02
CA SER A 75 -0.90 12.18 -12.27
C SER A 75 0.35 12.86 -11.71
N GLU A 76 0.35 14.19 -11.60
CA GLU A 76 1.49 14.96 -11.08
C GLU A 76 1.96 14.49 -9.69
N PRO A 77 1.09 14.19 -8.71
CA PRO A 77 1.53 13.65 -7.42
C PRO A 77 2.23 12.29 -7.53
N PHE A 78 1.75 11.43 -8.43
CA PHE A 78 2.36 10.12 -8.66
C PHE A 78 3.72 10.25 -9.35
N GLU A 79 3.84 11.12 -10.36
CA GLU A 79 5.13 11.38 -11.03
C GLU A 79 6.15 12.00 -10.07
N GLY A 80 5.71 12.92 -9.19
CA GLY A 80 6.55 13.46 -8.12
C GLY A 80 7.05 12.38 -7.16
N PHE A 81 6.18 11.45 -6.77
CA PHE A 81 6.56 10.31 -5.96
C PHE A 81 7.54 9.35 -6.65
N LEU A 82 7.38 9.09 -7.95
CA LEU A 82 8.31 8.24 -8.69
C LEU A 82 9.71 8.87 -8.78
N HIS A 83 9.78 10.20 -8.84
CA HIS A 83 11.04 10.92 -8.90
C HIS A 83 11.76 10.98 -7.55
N ASP A 84 11.02 11.26 -6.47
CA ASP A 84 11.57 11.42 -5.13
C ASP A 84 10.61 10.86 -4.06
N PRO A 85 10.57 9.53 -3.89
CA PRO A 85 9.61 8.90 -3.00
C PRO A 85 9.89 9.23 -1.54
N VAL A 86 11.16 9.39 -1.14
CA VAL A 86 11.51 9.70 0.26
C VAL A 86 11.01 11.09 0.64
N ARG A 87 11.15 12.07 -0.25
CA ARG A 87 10.63 13.42 0.01
C ARG A 87 9.12 13.43 0.15
N VAL A 88 8.41 12.77 -0.77
CA VAL A 88 6.93 12.69 -0.70
C VAL A 88 6.48 11.98 0.57
N LEU A 89 7.15 10.88 0.96
CA LEU A 89 6.84 10.20 2.22
C LEU A 89 7.13 11.10 3.43
N ALA A 90 8.26 11.81 3.48
CA ALA A 90 8.61 12.70 4.58
C ALA A 90 7.67 13.92 4.69
N ASP A 91 7.16 14.40 3.56
CA ASP A 91 6.21 15.52 3.51
C ASP A 91 4.80 15.09 3.97
N GLU A 92 4.42 13.81 3.79
CA GLU A 92 3.05 13.33 4.00
C GLU A 92 2.87 12.33 5.16
N ILE A 93 3.94 11.68 5.62
CA ILE A 93 3.96 10.73 6.74
C ILE A 93 4.94 11.25 7.77
N ARG A 94 4.40 11.65 8.93
CA ARG A 94 5.16 12.32 10.00
C ARG A 94 6.34 11.49 10.53
N GLU A 95 6.24 10.17 10.46
CA GLU A 95 7.25 9.24 10.93
C GLU A 95 8.46 9.11 10.00
N VAL A 96 8.42 9.65 8.77
CA VAL A 96 9.51 9.54 7.78
C VAL A 96 10.33 10.82 7.72
N GLU A 97 11.66 10.70 7.64
CA GLU A 97 12.58 11.83 7.45
C GLU A 97 13.23 11.77 6.05
N GLN A 98 13.68 12.92 5.53
CA GLN A 98 14.20 13.04 4.17
C GLN A 98 15.53 12.29 3.93
N ASP A 99 16.26 11.91 4.98
CA ASP A 99 17.53 11.18 4.87
C ASP A 99 17.38 9.65 5.04
N TRP A 100 16.14 9.15 5.06
CA TRP A 100 15.85 7.73 5.17
C TRP A 100 16.08 6.98 3.87
N SER A 101 16.31 5.67 3.99
CA SER A 101 16.39 4.79 2.83
C SER A 101 15.00 4.33 2.38
N VAL A 102 14.77 4.29 1.07
CA VAL A 102 13.52 3.79 0.48
C VAL A 102 13.81 2.59 -0.41
N THR A 103 13.13 1.46 -0.15
CA THR A 103 13.20 0.27 -1.00
C THR A 103 11.84 0.02 -1.63
N SER A 104 11.76 0.00 -2.95
CA SER A 104 10.50 -0.20 -3.66
C SER A 104 10.45 -1.55 -4.39
N THR A 105 9.27 -2.17 -4.37
CA THR A 105 8.94 -3.38 -5.12
C THR A 105 7.68 -3.12 -5.93
N VAL A 106 7.73 -3.43 -7.23
CA VAL A 106 6.57 -3.32 -8.11
C VAL A 106 5.96 -4.71 -8.29
N ALA A 107 4.72 -4.86 -7.81
CA ALA A 107 3.91 -6.03 -8.06
C ALA A 107 3.07 -5.84 -9.34
N ASN A 108 2.79 -6.95 -10.03
CA ASN A 108 2.01 -6.96 -11.27
C ASN A 108 2.64 -6.10 -12.39
N HIS A 109 3.97 -6.07 -12.48
CA HIS A 109 4.71 -5.24 -13.43
C HIS A 109 4.32 -5.49 -14.89
N GLN A 110 3.88 -6.72 -15.21
CA GLN A 110 3.41 -7.16 -16.52
C GLN A 110 2.15 -6.43 -17.00
N VAL A 111 1.36 -5.85 -16.09
CA VAL A 111 0.24 -4.99 -16.47
C VAL A 111 0.79 -3.63 -16.89
N GLY A 112 0.47 -3.23 -18.12
CA GLY A 112 0.86 -1.92 -18.65
C GLY A 112 0.38 -0.78 -17.75
N LEU A 113 1.09 0.35 -17.73
CA LEU A 113 0.72 1.54 -16.94
C LEU A 113 -0.47 2.31 -17.54
N GLY A 114 -1.35 1.63 -18.28
CA GLY A 114 -2.43 2.26 -19.05
C GLY A 114 -3.49 2.86 -18.15
N ARG A 115 -3.28 4.08 -17.64
CA ARG A 115 -4.22 4.92 -16.87
C ARG A 115 -4.96 4.24 -15.70
N SER A 116 -4.57 3.03 -15.31
CA SER A 116 -5.12 2.34 -14.16
C SER A 116 -4.67 3.01 -12.87
N PRO A 117 -5.48 2.97 -11.81
CA PRO A 117 -4.99 3.30 -10.48
C PRO A 117 -3.85 2.36 -10.08
N ILE A 118 -2.99 2.85 -9.20
CA ILE A 118 -1.93 2.10 -8.55
C ILE A 118 -2.14 2.19 -7.04
N CYS A 119 -2.22 1.02 -6.40
CA CYS A 119 -2.24 0.93 -4.95
C CYS A 119 -0.80 0.92 -4.45
N ILE A 120 -0.50 1.73 -3.44
CA ILE A 120 0.81 1.79 -2.82
C ILE A 120 0.65 1.50 -1.34
N VAL A 121 1.46 0.56 -0.87
CA VAL A 121 1.59 0.23 0.54
C VAL A 121 3.00 0.63 0.99
N ALA A 122 3.09 1.38 2.08
CA ALA A 122 4.35 1.74 2.71
C ALA A 122 4.44 1.08 4.09
N MET A 123 5.52 0.34 4.35
CA MET A 123 5.89 -0.09 5.69
C MET A 123 7.07 0.78 6.16
N VAL A 124 6.82 1.55 7.21
CA VAL A 124 7.77 2.50 7.80
C VAL A 124 8.40 1.83 9.02
N VAL A 125 9.73 1.70 9.01
CA VAL A 125 10.52 1.03 10.07
C VAL A 125 11.49 2.05 10.69
N PRO A 126 11.08 2.79 11.73
CA PRO A 126 11.90 3.87 12.30
C PRO A 126 13.26 3.43 12.82
N GLU A 127 13.33 2.25 13.45
CA GLU A 127 14.59 1.70 13.97
C GLU A 127 15.65 1.48 12.87
N GLU A 128 15.21 1.18 11.65
CA GLU A 128 16.08 0.99 10.48
C GLU A 128 16.30 2.28 9.66
N ARG A 129 15.58 3.37 9.99
CA ARG A 129 15.50 4.59 9.17
C ARG A 129 15.19 4.26 7.71
N ARG A 130 14.16 3.42 7.52
CA ARG A 130 13.82 2.83 6.22
C ARG A 130 12.32 2.76 5.99
N ALA A 131 11.92 2.99 4.76
CA ALA A 131 10.57 2.69 4.26
C ALA A 131 10.62 1.63 3.14
N TYR A 132 9.77 0.63 3.25
CA TYR A 132 9.55 -0.38 2.22
C TYR A 132 8.25 -0.08 1.49
N LEU A 133 8.31 0.01 0.17
CA LEU A 133 7.18 0.35 -0.69
C LEU A 133 6.78 -0.84 -1.56
N TRP A 134 5.49 -1.13 -1.62
CA TRP A 134 4.91 -2.04 -2.60
C TRP A 134 3.94 -1.28 -3.48
N LEU A 135 4.23 -1.26 -4.78
CA LEU A 135 3.41 -0.63 -5.79
C LEU A 135 2.67 -1.73 -6.55
N TYR A 136 1.36 -1.83 -6.38
CA TYR A 136 0.51 -2.81 -7.02
C TYR A 136 -0.32 -2.17 -8.14
N LYS A 137 -0.14 -2.66 -9.36
CA LYS A 137 -0.97 -2.26 -10.51
C LYS A 137 -2.27 -3.06 -10.52
N HIS A 138 -3.41 -2.38 -10.59
CA HIS A 138 -4.69 -3.05 -10.83
C HIS A 138 -4.70 -3.68 -12.22
N ALA A 139 -5.16 -4.93 -12.33
CA ALA A 139 -5.45 -5.52 -13.62
C ALA A 139 -6.53 -4.67 -14.33
N PRO A 140 -6.44 -4.47 -15.65
CA PRO A 140 -7.54 -3.84 -16.38
C PRO A 140 -8.81 -4.68 -16.14
N GLU A 141 -9.92 -4.01 -15.80
CA GLU A 141 -11.21 -4.67 -15.84
C GLU A 141 -11.49 -5.00 -17.31
N ASP A 142 -11.65 -6.29 -17.62
CA ASP A 142 -11.95 -6.75 -18.98
C ASP A 142 -13.12 -5.93 -19.53
N SER A 143 -12.84 -5.13 -20.57
CA SER A 143 -13.80 -4.25 -21.26
C SER A 143 -14.56 -5.01 -22.35
#